data_AF-A0A101WZ25-F1
#
_entry.id   AF-A0A101WZ25-F1
#
_cell.length_a   1.000
_cell.length_b   1.000
_cell.length_c   1.000
_cell.angle_alpha   90.00
_cell.angle_beta   90.00
_cell.angle_gamma   90.00
#
_symmetry.space_group_name_H-M   'P 1'
#
loop_
_entity.id
_entity.type
_entity.pdbx_description
1 polymer ?
#
loop_
_entity_poly.entity_id
_entity_poly.type
_entity_poly.pdbx_seq_one_letter_code
_entity_poly.pdbx_strand_id
1 'polypeptide(L)' 'MKVQVKFLASLYDVTKILKTEIELPDNATVMDLIKTINKAVSPNFSSVILDDNGKLKDQYVVL' A
#
# COMPACT_ATOMS: atom_id res chain seq x y z
N MET A 1 -9.04 10.80 7.93
CA MET A 1 -9.90 9.58 7.89
C MET A 1 -9.15 8.29 8.26
N LYS A 2 -9.84 7.23 8.68
CA LYS A 2 -9.24 5.91 9.00
C LYS A 2 -9.71 4.85 8.00
N VAL A 3 -8.77 4.13 7.39
CA VAL A 3 -9.05 3.10 6.38
C VAL A 3 -8.51 1.75 6.81
N GLN A 4 -9.18 0.70 6.39
CA GLN A 4 -8.77 -0.68 6.64
C GLN A 4 -8.14 -1.24 5.38
N VAL A 5 -6.90 -1.73 5.48
CA VAL A 5 -6.15 -2.28 4.35
C VAL A 5 -5.96 -3.77 4.55
N LYS A 6 -6.16 -4.55 3.49
CA LYS A 6 -5.86 -5.98 3.45
C LYS A 6 -4.78 -6.25 2.41
N PHE A 7 -3.74 -6.98 2.78
CA PHE A 7 -2.69 -7.41 1.86
C PHE A 7 -2.91 -8.87 1.52
N LEU A 8 -3.04 -9.18 0.24
CA LEU A 8 -3.38 -10.52 -0.26
C LEU A 8 -2.24 -11.09 -1.10
N ALA A 9 -2.17 -12.42 -1.17
CA ALA A 9 -1.20 -13.16 -1.97
C ALA A 9 0.24 -12.64 -1.78
N SER A 10 0.92 -12.24 -2.87
CA SER A 10 2.30 -11.76 -2.82
C SER A 10 2.49 -10.51 -1.95
N LEU A 11 1.45 -9.67 -1.75
CA LEU A 11 1.54 -8.53 -0.85
C LEU A 11 1.52 -8.95 0.63
N TYR A 12 0.86 -10.06 0.96
CA TYR A 12 0.99 -10.65 2.29
C TYR A 12 2.41 -11.15 2.51
N ASP A 13 3.05 -11.72 1.48
CA ASP A 13 4.43 -12.19 1.63
C ASP A 13 5.44 -11.05 1.87
N VAL A 14 5.18 -9.88 1.27
CA VAL A 14 6.01 -8.69 1.43
C VAL A 14 5.79 -8.01 2.78
N THR A 15 4.54 -7.94 3.24
CA THR A 15 4.19 -7.19 4.46
C THR A 15 4.14 -8.06 5.71
N LYS A 16 3.95 -9.38 5.55
CA LYS A 16 3.61 -10.37 6.59
C LYS A 16 2.41 -9.96 7.45
N ILE A 17 1.58 -9.05 6.96
CA ILE A 17 0.41 -8.49 7.62
C ILE A 17 -0.79 -8.76 6.72
N LEU A 18 -1.78 -9.49 7.22
CA LEU A 18 -2.98 -9.77 6.43
C LEU A 18 -3.90 -8.54 6.37
N LYS A 19 -3.96 -7.80 7.47
CA LYS A 19 -4.93 -6.73 7.69
C LYS A 19 -4.38 -5.71 8.68
N THR A 20 -4.57 -4.43 8.40
CA THR A 20 -4.22 -3.34 9.31
C THR A 20 -5.15 -2.15 9.12
N GLU A 21 -5.14 -1.23 10.07
CA GLU A 21 -5.84 0.04 9.99
C GLU A 21 -4.83 1.17 9.86
N ILE A 22 -5.07 2.08 8.93
CA ILE A 22 -4.17 3.18 8.62
C ILE A 22 -4.94 4.49 8.73
N GLU A 23 -4.38 5.42 9.48
CA GLU A 23 -4.85 6.79 9.52
C GLU A 23 -4.26 7.57 8.35
N LEU A 24 -5.13 8.26 7.63
CA LEU A 24 -4.78 9.10 6.50
C LEU A 24 -5.33 10.51 6.72
N PRO A 25 -4.65 11.55 6.21
CA PRO A 25 -5.22 12.89 6.18
C PRO A 25 -6.52 12.91 5.36
N ASP A 26 -7.34 13.91 5.62
CA ASP A 26 -8.56 14.09 4.83
C ASP A 26 -8.20 14.47 3.38
N ASN A 27 -8.98 13.95 2.42
CA ASN A 27 -8.70 14.01 0.98
C ASN A 27 -7.41 13.30 0.53
N ALA A 28 -6.88 12.37 1.33
CA ALA A 28 -5.76 11.54 0.91
C ALA A 28 -6.06 10.72 -0.34
N THR A 29 -5.06 10.60 -1.21
CA THR A 29 -5.13 9.78 -2.43
C THR A 29 -4.64 8.35 -2.16
N VAL A 30 -4.89 7.46 -3.12
CA VAL A 30 -4.29 6.11 -3.11
C VAL A 30 -2.76 6.18 -3.05
N MET A 31 -2.15 7.21 -3.65
CA MET A 31 -0.70 7.39 -3.60
C MET A 31 -0.20 7.75 -2.20
N ASP A 32 -0.97 8.53 -1.45
CA ASP A 32 -0.66 8.86 -0.06
C ASP A 32 -0.78 7.64 0.85
N LEU A 33 -1.75 6.75 0.56
CA LEU A 33 -1.86 5.46 1.21
C LEU A 33 -0.62 4.60 0.96
N ILE A 34 -0.18 4.47 -0.30
CA ILE A 34 1.01 3.69 -0.66
C ILE A 34 2.26 4.22 0.05
N LYS A 35 2.44 5.55 0.09
CA LYS A 35 3.55 6.19 0.80
C LYS A 35 3.49 5.93 2.31
N THR A 36 2.28 5.96 2.89
CA THR A 36 2.08 5.67 4.32
C THR A 36 2.41 4.22 4.64
N ILE A 37 1.95 3.26 3.83
CA ILE A 37 2.30 1.84 3.97
C ILE A 37 3.81 1.63 3.87
N ASN A 38 4.46 2.25 2.89
CA ASN A 38 5.91 2.15 2.70
C ASN A 38 6.72 2.65 3.91
N LYS A 39 6.21 3.66 4.63
CA LYS A 39 6.89 4.20 5.82
C LYS A 39 6.58 3.42 7.08
N ALA A 40 5.31 3.05 7.29
CA ALA A 40 4.82 2.59 8.58
C ALA A 40 4.65 1.07 8.68
N VAL A 41 4.52 0.37 7.55
CA VAL A 41 4.12 -1.04 7.52
C VAL A 41 5.23 -1.92 6.94
N SER A 42 5.73 -1.60 5.75
CA SER A 42 6.74 -2.40 5.06
C SER A 42 7.67 -1.49 4.25
N PRO A 43 8.92 -1.28 4.73
CA PRO A 43 9.93 -0.55 3.97
C PRO A 43 10.11 -1.16 2.58
N ASN A 44 10.16 -0.32 1.55
CA ASN A 44 10.24 -0.68 0.12
C ASN A 44 8.96 -1.20 -0.52
N PHE A 45 7.81 -1.18 0.19
CA PHE A 45 6.52 -1.53 -0.39
C PHE A 45 6.23 -0.77 -1.70
N SER A 46 6.53 0.53 -1.77
CA SER A 46 6.29 1.31 -2.99
C SER A 46 7.10 0.77 -4.18
N SER A 47 8.34 0.34 -3.98
CA SER A 47 9.19 -0.21 -5.05
C SER A 47 8.70 -1.57 -5.55
N VAL A 48 7.98 -2.31 -4.70
CA VAL A 48 7.37 -3.59 -5.09
C VAL A 48 6.19 -3.34 -6.02
N ILE A 49 5.32 -2.38 -5.68
CA ILE A 49 4.03 -2.21 -6.36
C ILE A 49 4.01 -1.14 -7.45
N LEU A 50 4.95 -0.18 -7.44
CA LEU A 50 5.03 0.89 -8.42
C LEU A 50 6.07 0.58 -9.50
N ASP A 51 5.74 0.94 -10.74
CA ASP A 51 6.67 0.94 -11.87
C ASP A 51 7.63 2.14 -11.82
N ASP A 52 8.54 2.21 -12.80
CA ASP A 52 9.55 3.27 -12.89
C ASP A 52 8.94 4.67 -13.14
N ASN A 53 7.69 4.74 -13.58
CA ASN A 53 6.94 5.99 -13.78
C ASN A 53 6.10 6.37 -12.54
N GLY A 54 6.20 5.61 -11.44
CA GLY A 54 5.42 5.82 -10.23
C GLY A 54 3.95 5.43 -10.34
N LYS A 55 3.57 4.67 -11.37
CA LYS A 55 2.23 4.09 -11.53
C LYS A 55 2.18 2.70 -10.91
N LEU A 56 0.98 2.25 -10.54
CA LEU A 56 0.79 0.89 -10.05
C LEU A 56 1.12 -0.11 -11.18
N LYS A 57 1.96 -1.12 -10.90
CA LYS A 57 2.21 -2.20 -11.86
C LYS A 57 0.91 -2.95 -12.15
N ASP A 58 0.68 -3.30 -13.42
CA ASP A 58 -0.56 -3.92 -13.90
C ASP A 58 -0.96 -5.21 -13.16
N GLN A 59 0.01 -5.90 -12.56
CA GLN A 59 -0.22 -7.11 -11.77
C GLN A 59 -0.89 -6.86 -10.40
N TYR A 60 -1.00 -5.61 -9.97
CA TYR A 60 -1.64 -5.23 -8.71
C TYR A 60 -2.92 -4.45 -8.96
N VAL A 61 -3.91 -4.69 -8.11
CA VAL A 61 -5.21 -4.03 -8.16
C VAL A 61 -5.55 -3.52 -6.76
N VAL A 62 -6.10 -2.32 -6.67
CA VAL A 62 -6.69 -1.78 -5.44
C VAL A 62 -8.19 -2.03 -5.51
N LEU A 63 -8.72 -2.74 -4.50
CA LEU A 63 -10.12 -3.16 -4.39
C LEU A 63 -10.79 -2.48 -3.20
#